data_AF-A0A0B1TJG7-F1
#
_entry.id   AF-A0A0B1TJG7-F1
#
_cell.length_a   1.000
_cell.length_b   1.000
_cell.length_c   1.000
_cell.angle_alpha   90.00
_cell.angle_beta   90.00
_cell.angle_gamma   90.00
#
_symmetry.space_group_name_H-M   'P 1'
#
loop_
_entity.id
_entity.type
_entity.pdbx_description
1 polymer ?
#
loop_
_entity_poly.entity_id
_entity_poly.type
_entity_poly.pdbx_seq_one_letter_code
_entity_poly.pdbx_strand_id
1 'polypeptide(L)' 'MLTPSEVRQQTRSSLKLCAVGTGPTDTQNGKDFYKYMFSTYPDLRVYFKGAENFSAEDVQKSERLVRKL' A
#
# COMPACT_ATOMS: atom_id res chain seq x y z
N MET A 1 23.18 -16.58 6.39
CA MET A 1 21.76 -16.26 6.61
C MET A 1 21.69 -15.08 7.56
N LEU A 2 20.76 -14.15 7.35
CA LEU A 2 20.58 -13.02 8.26
C LEU A 2 19.99 -13.52 9.58
N THR A 3 20.45 -12.96 10.69
CA THR A 3 19.85 -13.18 12.00
C THR A 3 18.50 -12.45 12.10
N PRO A 4 17.60 -12.87 13.02
CA PRO A 4 16.32 -12.18 13.22
C PRO A 4 16.48 -10.68 13.55
N SER A 5 17.57 -10.30 14.23
CA SER A 5 17.87 -8.90 14.55
C SER A 5 18.23 -8.09 13.30
N GLU A 6 19.08 -8.64 12.44
CA GLU A 6 19.47 -7.99 11.18
C GLU A 6 18.28 -7.85 10.23
N VAL A 7 17.43 -8.88 10.13
CA VAL A 7 16.18 -8.79 9.34
C VAL A 7 15.31 -7.65 9.85
N ARG A 8 15.07 -7.59 11.18
CA ARG A 8 14.27 -6.51 11.78
C ARG A 8 14.86 -5.13 11.50
N GLN A 9 16.19 -4.98 11.59
CA GLN A 9 16.86 -3.71 11.34
C GLN A 9 16.73 -3.27 9.89
N GLN A 10 16.94 -4.19 8.94
CA GLN A 10 16.86 -3.89 7.51
C GLN A 10 15.41 -3.57 7.08
N THR A 11 14.43 -4.37 7.51
CA THR A 11 13.01 -4.12 7.22
C THR A 11 12.55 -2.77 7.82
N ARG A 12 12.96 -2.43 9.05
CA ARG A 12 12.62 -1.11 9.62
C ARG A 12 13.27 0.04 8.85
N SER A 13 14.47 -0.17 8.33
CA SER A 13 15.20 0.87 7.61
C SER A 13 14.57 1.15 6.24
N SER A 14 14.13 0.12 5.51
CA SER A 14 13.44 0.30 4.23
C SER A 14 12.08 0.99 4.38
N LEU A 15 11.33 0.68 5.45
CA LEU A 15 10.03 1.29 5.73
C LEU A 15 10.09 2.78 6.12
N LYS A 16 11.27 3.34 6.42
CA LYS A 16 11.41 4.78 6.69
C LYS A 16 11.05 5.65 5.48
N LEU A 17 11.15 5.11 4.26
CA LEU A 17 10.77 5.81 3.03
C LEU A 17 9.25 5.85 2.83
N CYS A 18 8.52 4.91 3.43
CA CYS A 18 7.06 4.78 3.31
C CYS A 18 6.42 4.89 4.69
N ALA A 19 6.50 6.08 5.28
CA ALA A 19 5.93 6.34 6.60
C ALA A 19 4.40 6.18 6.60
N VAL A 20 3.87 5.74 7.74
CA VAL A 20 2.44 5.68 8.04
C VAL A 20 2.07 6.88 8.90
N GLY A 21 0.94 7.52 8.59
CA GLY A 21 0.52 8.74 9.27
C GLY A 21 -0.77 9.30 8.68
N THR A 22 -1.17 10.46 9.20
CA THR A 22 -2.35 11.22 8.75
C THR A 22 -1.97 12.34 7.77
N GLY A 23 -0.69 12.48 7.44
CA GLY A 23 -0.20 13.48 6.51
C GLY A 23 -0.58 13.17 5.05
N PRO A 24 -0.64 14.18 4.17
CA PRO A 24 -0.93 13.98 2.74
C PRO A 24 0.03 13.01 2.05
N THR A 25 1.31 13.07 2.40
CA THR A 25 2.37 12.20 1.85
C THR A 25 2.22 10.76 2.34
N ASP A 26 1.95 10.56 3.63
CA ASP A 26 1.78 9.23 4.21
C ASP A 26 0.55 8.52 3.64
N THR A 27 -0.50 9.31 3.41
CA THR A 27 -1.73 8.89 2.74
C THR A 27 -1.45 8.46 1.30
N GLN A 28 -0.59 9.19 0.58
CA GLN A 28 -0.22 8.85 -0.79
C GLN A 28 0.62 7.56 -0.85
N ASN A 29 1.51 7.30 0.12
CA ASN A 29 2.26 6.05 0.20
C ASN A 29 1.32 4.82 0.22
N GLY A 30 0.21 4.92 0.99
CA GLY A 30 -0.82 3.88 1.02
C GLY A 30 -1.55 3.72 -0.32
N LYS A 31 -1.89 4.83 -0.99
CA LYS A 31 -2.50 4.80 -2.33
C LYS A 31 -1.60 4.16 -3.36
N ASP A 32 -0.32 4.51 -3.36
CA ASP A 32 0.66 4.03 -4.34
C ASP A 32 0.87 2.53 -4.24
N PHE A 33 0.83 1.98 -3.02
CA PHE A 33 0.86 0.53 -2.81
C PHE A 33 -0.31 -0.17 -3.51
N TYR A 34 -1.55 0.28 -3.26
CA TYR A 34 -2.72 -0.32 -3.89
C TYR A 34 -2.75 -0.06 -5.39
N LYS A 35 -2.29 1.10 -5.85
CA LYS A 35 -2.20 1.42 -7.28
C LYS A 35 -1.26 0.46 -7.99
N TYR A 36 -0.08 0.22 -7.43
CA TYR A 36 0.88 -0.78 -7.94
C TYR A 36 0.27 -2.19 -7.93
N MET A 37 -0.26 -2.62 -6.79
CA MET A 37 -0.84 -3.95 -6.62
C MET A 37 -1.98 -4.21 -7.59
N PHE A 38 -2.94 -3.27 -7.71
CA PHE A 38 -4.08 -3.43 -8.60
C PHE A 38 -3.63 -3.42 -10.07
N SER A 39 -2.64 -2.61 -10.45
CA SER A 39 -2.15 -2.53 -11.83
C SER A 39 -1.36 -3.77 -12.26
N THR A 40 -0.49 -4.27 -11.37
CA THR A 40 0.44 -5.38 -11.68
C THR A 40 -0.16 -6.75 -11.40
N TYR A 41 -1.06 -6.86 -10.41
CA TYR A 41 -1.64 -8.13 -9.97
C TYR A 41 -3.18 -8.03 -9.94
N PRO A 42 -3.84 -7.90 -11.11
CA PRO A 42 -5.29 -7.70 -11.19
C PRO A 42 -6.09 -8.86 -10.58
N ASP A 43 -5.56 -10.07 -10.58
CA ASP A 43 -6.23 -11.26 -10.01
C ASP A 43 -6.49 -11.13 -8.51
N LEU A 44 -5.70 -10.31 -7.80
CA LEU A 44 -5.89 -10.08 -6.36
C LEU A 44 -7.06 -9.15 -6.07
N ARG A 45 -7.59 -8.42 -7.06
CA ARG A 45 -8.71 -7.50 -6.89
C ARG A 45 -9.99 -8.21 -6.46
N VAL A 46 -10.14 -9.51 -6.75
CA VAL A 46 -11.29 -10.35 -6.34
C VAL A 46 -11.52 -10.36 -4.82
N TYR A 47 -10.46 -10.16 -4.03
CA TYR A 47 -10.55 -10.12 -2.57
C TYR A 47 -11.06 -8.77 -2.04
N PHE A 48 -11.12 -7.74 -2.88
CA PHE A 48 -11.52 -6.38 -2.52
C PHE A 48 -12.96 -6.12 -2.94
N LYS A 49 -13.92 -6.59 -2.13
CA LYS A 49 -15.37 -6.46 -2.41
C LYS A 49 -15.76 -5.04 -2.84
N GLY A 50 -16.42 -4.87 -3.98
CA GLY A 50 -16.79 -3.56 -4.55
C GLY A 50 -15.65 -2.79 -5.22
N ALA A 51 -14.45 -3.36 -5.32
CA ALA A 51 -13.31 -2.82 -6.07
C ALA A 51 -12.67 -3.88 -6.98
N GLU A 52 -13.39 -4.94 -7.31
CA GLU A 52 -12.90 -6.07 -8.11
C GLU A 52 -12.44 -5.62 -9.50
N ASN A 53 -13.04 -4.56 -10.03
CA ASN A 53 -12.75 -4.00 -11.35
C ASN A 53 -12.04 -2.64 -11.30
N PHE A 54 -11.50 -2.23 -10.14
CA PHE A 54 -10.86 -0.91 -10.03
C PHE A 54 -9.61 -0.81 -10.89
N SER A 55 -9.50 0.31 -11.60
CA SER A 55 -8.28 0.75 -12.26
C SER A 55 -7.35 1.49 -11.29
N ALA A 56 -6.13 1.77 -11.74
CA ALA A 56 -5.16 2.58 -11.01
C ALA A 56 -5.71 3.98 -10.65
N GLU A 57 -6.56 4.54 -11.49
CA GLU A 57 -7.18 5.85 -11.26
C GLU A 57 -8.31 5.78 -10.22
N ASP A 58 -9.09 4.70 -10.23
CA ASP A 58 -10.15 4.48 -9.25
C ASP A 58 -9.57 4.31 -7.85
N VAL A 59 -8.42 3.64 -7.75
CA VAL A 59 -7.66 3.53 -6.49
C VAL A 59 -7.22 4.90 -5.98
N GLN A 60 -6.73 5.79 -6.84
CA GLN A 60 -6.27 7.13 -6.45
C GLN A 60 -7.40 8.00 -5.87
N LYS A 61 -8.61 7.83 -6.40
CA LYS A 61 -9.82 8.58 -6.00
C LYS A 61 -10.58 7.92 -4.86
N SER A 62 -10.29 6.66 -4.54
CA SER A 62 -11.02 5.91 -3.52
C SER A 62 -10.63 6.32 -2.10
N GLU A 63 -11.56 6.90 -1.37
CA GLU A 63 -11.42 7.13 0.08
C GLU A 63 -11.45 5.81 0.88
N ARG A 64 -12.07 4.76 0.34
CA ARG A 64 -12.22 3.46 1.01
C ARG A 64 -10.89 2.72 1.20
N LEU A 65 -10.01 2.79 0.19
CA LEU A 65 -8.69 2.17 0.23
C LEU A 65 -7.71 2.96 1.12
N VAL A 66 -8.07 4.19 1.43
CA VAL A 66 -7.31 5.13 2.23
C VAL A 66 -8.12 5.44 3.47
N ARG A 67 -8.47 4.39 4.21
CA ARG A 67 -9.10 4.58 5.51
C ARG A 67 -8.08 5.29 6.40
N LYS A 68 -8.35 6.55 6.73
CA LYS A 68 -7.58 7.31 7.72
C LYS A 68 -7.50 6.47 9.00
N LEU A 69 -6.28 6.19 9.44
CA LEU A 69 -6.02 5.63 10.76
C LEU A 69 -6.46 6.62 11.84
#